data_AF-A0A1W9VZ59-F1
#
_entry.id   AF-A0A1W9VZ59-F1
#
_cell.length_a   1.000
_cell.length_b   1.000
_cell.length_c   1.000
_cell.angle_alpha   90.00
_cell.angle_beta   90.00
_cell.angle_gamma   90.00
#
_symmetry.space_group_name_H-M   'P 1'
#
loop_
_entity.id
_entity.type
_entity.pdbx_description
1 polymer ?
#
loop_
_entity_poly.entity_id
_entity_poly.type
_entity_poly.pdbx_seq_one_letter_code
_entity_poly.pdbx_strand_id
1 'polypeptide(L)'
;MKGSFGLYNDSTIQPRGYYLIQGAKKEEVAEFRKLMDAKMIEIAKEGIDPKIIDLALRDYKKQLAKSQYSKERASDLTTSIATSYFYYDKPYLFISDDKIKILEDLAHNPEKIKQLIGEY
;
A
#
# COMPACT_ATOMS: atom_id res chain seq x y z
N MET A 1 25.74 12.70 3.56
CA MET A 1 24.30 13.04 3.74
C MET A 1 23.48 11.86 3.25
N LYS A 2 22.64 11.26 4.12
CA LYS A 2 21.73 10.17 3.72
C LYS A 2 20.53 10.80 3.00
N GLY A 3 20.47 10.62 1.68
CA GLY A 3 19.33 11.06 0.86
C GLY A 3 18.20 10.04 0.93
N SER A 4 16.95 10.50 0.76
CA SER A 4 15.82 9.62 0.46
C SER A 4 15.63 9.61 -1.05
N PHE A 5 15.53 8.43 -1.65
CA PHE A 5 15.35 8.28 -3.09
C PHE A 5 13.97 7.68 -3.36
N GLY A 6 13.15 8.42 -4.11
CA GLY A 6 11.84 7.97 -4.58
C GLY A 6 11.96 7.38 -5.98
N LEU A 7 11.36 6.20 -6.20
CA LEU A 7 11.10 5.69 -7.54
C LEU A 7 9.74 6.23 -7.99
N TYR A 8 9.77 7.14 -8.97
CA TYR A 8 8.56 7.74 -9.53
C TYR A 8 8.10 6.93 -10.75
N ASN A 9 6.81 6.64 -10.81
CA ASN A 9 6.16 6.30 -12.07
C ASN A 9 5.74 7.64 -12.71
N ASP A 10 6.36 7.99 -13.83
CA ASP A 10 6.20 9.28 -14.53
C ASP A 10 4.81 9.35 -15.22
N SER A 11 3.73 9.41 -14.44
CA SER A 11 2.42 9.81 -14.92
C SER A 11 2.07 11.15 -14.27
N THR A 12 2.10 12.20 -15.09
CA THR A 12 2.00 13.64 -14.73
C THR A 12 0.67 14.07 -14.09
N ILE A 13 -0.21 13.14 -13.73
CA ILE A 13 -1.56 13.47 -13.23
C ILE A 13 -1.92 12.72 -11.93
N GLN A 14 -1.26 11.61 -11.57
CA GLN A 14 -1.63 10.83 -10.38
C GLN A 14 -0.42 10.10 -9.78
N PRO A 15 -0.04 10.33 -8.51
CA PRO A 15 0.90 9.44 -7.84
C PRO A 15 0.21 8.09 -7.60
N ARG A 16 0.34 7.18 -8.57
CA ARG A 16 0.11 5.76 -8.38
C ARG A 16 1.29 5.23 -7.56
N GLY A 17 1.18 5.30 -6.22
CA GLY A 17 2.09 4.70 -5.21
C GLY A 17 3.60 4.72 -5.52
N TYR A 18 4.39 5.43 -4.72
CA TYR A 18 5.85 5.37 -4.84
C TYR A 18 6.47 4.51 -3.72
N TYR A 19 7.55 3.80 -4.04
CA TYR A 19 8.42 3.19 -3.04
C TYR A 19 9.55 4.16 -2.71
N LEU A 20 9.73 4.43 -1.41
CA LEU A 20 10.81 5.27 -0.90
C LEU A 20 11.88 4.39 -0.26
N ILE A 21 13.10 4.43 -0.80
CA ILE A 21 14.25 3.78 -0.17
C ILE A 21 14.98 4.83 0.67
N GLN A 22 14.89 4.71 1.99
CA GLN A 22 15.58 5.59 2.93
C GLN A 22 16.94 5.02 3.32
N GLY A 23 18.00 5.85 3.25
CA GLY A 23 19.32 5.50 3.77
C GLY A 23 20.27 4.81 2.79
N ALA A 24 19.85 4.55 1.55
CA ALA A 24 20.72 4.07 0.48
C ALA A 24 21.60 5.21 -0.09
N LYS A 25 22.80 4.88 -0.55
CA LYS A 25 23.61 5.77 -1.39
C LYS A 25 23.06 5.76 -2.82
N LYS A 26 23.36 6.82 -3.59
CA LYS A 26 22.87 6.97 -4.96
C LYS A 26 23.29 5.79 -5.86
N GLU A 27 24.47 5.24 -5.63
CA GLU A 27 25.00 4.10 -6.41
C GLU A 27 24.24 2.80 -6.12
N GLU A 28 23.69 2.64 -4.91
CA GLU A 28 22.98 1.44 -4.46
C GLU A 28 21.53 1.41 -4.96
N VAL A 29 20.96 2.57 -5.34
CA VAL A 29 19.57 2.68 -5.80
C VAL A 29 19.30 1.79 -7.01
N ALA A 30 20.24 1.71 -7.95
CA ALA A 30 20.10 0.88 -9.14
C ALA A 30 20.08 -0.63 -8.80
N GLU A 31 20.85 -1.03 -7.79
CA GLU A 31 20.89 -2.40 -7.29
C GLU A 31 19.61 -2.74 -6.53
N PHE A 32 19.17 -1.87 -5.62
CA PHE A 32 17.90 -2.04 -4.91
C PHE A 32 16.72 -2.15 -5.87
N ARG A 33 16.68 -1.33 -6.93
CA ARG A 33 15.62 -1.41 -7.93
C ARG A 33 15.60 -2.78 -8.60
N LYS A 34 16.75 -3.30 -9.03
CA LYS A 34 16.84 -4.65 -9.63
C LYS A 34 16.37 -5.73 -8.67
N LEU A 35 16.75 -5.65 -7.40
CA LEU A 35 16.32 -6.62 -6.38
C LEU A 35 14.81 -6.54 -6.12
N MET A 36 14.25 -5.33 -6.05
CA MET A 36 12.82 -5.12 -5.90
C MET A 36 12.05 -5.67 -7.11
N ASP A 37 12.46 -5.32 -8.33
CA ASP A 37 11.81 -5.78 -9.55
C ASP A 37 11.83 -7.31 -9.64
N ALA A 38 12.98 -7.92 -9.34
CA ALA A 38 13.11 -9.38 -9.31
C ALA A 38 12.18 -10.02 -8.27
N LYS A 39 12.08 -9.42 -7.08
CA LYS A 39 11.20 -9.94 -6.01
C LYS A 39 9.72 -9.75 -6.33
N MET A 40 9.33 -8.65 -6.95
CA MET A 40 7.94 -8.43 -7.39
C MET A 40 7.53 -9.45 -8.46
N ILE A 41 8.42 -9.77 -9.41
CA ILE A 41 8.20 -10.83 -10.41
C ILE A 41 8.05 -12.20 -9.75
N GLU A 42 8.87 -12.50 -8.74
CA GLU A 42 8.78 -13.75 -7.96
C GLU A 42 7.41 -13.83 -7.25
N ILE A 43 7.02 -12.78 -6.53
CA ILE A 43 5.74 -12.72 -5.81
C ILE A 43 4.54 -12.80 -6.78
N ALA A 44 4.61 -12.18 -7.96
CA ALA A 44 3.57 -12.31 -8.97
C ALA A 44 3.38 -13.76 -9.47
N LYS A 45 4.45 -14.56 -9.46
CA LYS A 45 4.42 -15.97 -9.90
C LYS A 45 4.04 -16.94 -8.78
N GLU A 46 4.54 -16.70 -7.58
CA GLU A 46 4.39 -17.62 -6.45
C GLU A 46 3.20 -17.27 -5.57
N GLY A 47 2.83 -16.00 -5.50
CA GLY A 47 1.87 -15.46 -4.54
C GLY A 47 2.51 -15.10 -3.20
N ILE A 48 1.72 -14.50 -2.31
CA ILE A 48 2.13 -14.21 -0.93
C ILE A 48 1.58 -15.33 -0.04
N ASP A 49 2.37 -15.79 0.94
CA ASP A 49 1.90 -16.73 1.96
C ASP A 49 0.60 -16.19 2.61
N PRO A 50 -0.51 -16.95 2.57
CA PRO A 50 -1.78 -16.55 3.18
C PRO A 50 -1.64 -16.12 4.65
N LYS A 51 -0.73 -16.74 5.40
CA LYS A 51 -0.48 -16.35 6.81
C LYS A 51 0.07 -14.93 6.92
N ILE A 52 0.89 -14.50 5.97
CA ILE A 52 1.41 -13.12 5.94
C ILE A 52 0.27 -12.14 5.62
N ILE A 53 -0.61 -12.50 4.69
CA ILE A 53 -1.80 -11.71 4.35
C ILE A 53 -2.72 -11.56 5.58
N ASP A 54 -2.99 -12.65 6.28
CA ASP A 54 -3.80 -12.64 7.51
C ASP A 54 -3.19 -11.76 8.61
N LEU A 55 -1.88 -11.87 8.81
CA LEU A 55 -1.14 -11.05 9.77
C LEU A 55 -1.21 -9.56 9.39
N ALA A 56 -1.06 -9.22 8.11
CA ALA A 56 -1.16 -7.85 7.62
C ALA A 56 -2.57 -7.28 7.82
N LEU A 57 -3.63 -8.06 7.52
CA LEU A 57 -5.01 -7.66 7.76
C LEU A 57 -5.28 -7.42 9.26
N ARG A 58 -4.77 -8.32 10.11
CA ARG A 58 -4.91 -8.18 11.56
C ARG A 58 -4.20 -6.93 12.09
N ASP A 59 -2.97 -6.67 11.63
CA ASP A 59 -2.25 -5.47 12.05
C ASP A 59 -2.96 -4.19 11.57
N TYR A 60 -3.47 -4.19 10.34
CA TYR A 60 -4.27 -3.09 9.81
C TYR A 60 -5.51 -2.81 10.67
N LYS A 61 -6.29 -3.84 11.02
CA LYS A 61 -7.45 -3.71 11.92
C LYS A 61 -7.05 -3.14 13.29
N LYS A 62 -5.91 -3.55 13.83
CA LYS A 62 -5.37 -3.03 15.10
C LYS A 62 -4.99 -1.56 15.00
N GLN A 63 -4.37 -1.14 13.89
CA GLN A 63 -4.02 0.26 13.64
C GLN A 63 -5.28 1.12 13.50
N LEU A 64 -6.29 0.63 12.78
CA LEU A 64 -7.58 1.30 12.64
C LEU A 64 -8.28 1.46 14.00
N ALA A 65 -8.27 0.43 14.85
CA ALA A 65 -8.83 0.52 16.20
C ALA A 65 -8.07 1.56 17.06
N LYS A 66 -6.75 1.68 16.90
CA LYS A 66 -5.94 2.69 17.62
C LYS A 66 -6.22 4.11 17.11
N SER A 67 -6.36 4.30 15.80
CA SER A 67 -6.61 5.64 15.23
C SER A 67 -7.93 6.22 15.70
N GLN A 68 -8.89 5.38 16.14
CA GLN A 68 -10.12 5.85 16.76
C GLN A 68 -9.90 6.70 18.03
N TYR A 69 -8.80 6.49 18.74
CA TYR A 69 -8.49 7.19 19.98
C TYR A 69 -7.33 8.19 19.83
N SER A 70 -6.87 8.44 18.60
CA SER A 70 -5.82 9.43 18.32
C SER A 70 -6.34 10.86 18.47
N LYS A 71 -5.48 11.77 18.93
CA LYS A 71 -5.76 13.21 19.02
C LYS A 71 -5.79 13.86 17.63
N GLU A 72 -5.13 13.23 16.67
CA GLU A 72 -5.00 13.64 15.27
C GLU A 72 -6.14 13.10 14.39
N ARG A 73 -7.05 12.27 14.95
CA ARG A 73 -8.10 11.56 14.21
C ARG A 73 -8.88 12.44 13.24
N ALA A 74 -9.28 13.66 13.64
CA ALA A 74 -10.03 14.56 12.77
C ALA A 74 -9.23 14.97 11.52
N SER A 75 -7.92 15.21 11.68
CA SER A 75 -6.99 15.53 10.59
C SER A 75 -6.80 14.32 9.67
N ASP A 76 -6.61 13.14 10.24
CA ASP A 76 -6.40 11.89 9.49
C ASP A 76 -7.65 11.51 8.67
N LEU A 77 -8.83 11.66 9.26
CA LEU A 77 -10.11 11.40 8.57
C LEU A 77 -10.33 12.42 7.45
N THR A 78 -10.07 13.71 7.68
CA THR A 78 -10.21 14.74 6.65
C THR A 78 -9.29 14.46 5.47
N THR A 79 -8.04 14.08 5.74
CA THR A 79 -7.06 13.70 4.71
C THR A 79 -7.51 12.46 3.94
N SER A 80 -8.02 11.45 4.66
CA SER A 80 -8.53 10.22 4.05
C SER A 80 -9.75 10.47 3.16
N ILE A 81 -10.71 11.27 3.63
CA ILE A 81 -11.91 11.65 2.87
C ILE A 81 -11.53 12.47 1.64
N ALA A 82 -10.65 13.47 1.78
CA ALA A 82 -10.21 14.30 0.67
C ALA A 82 -9.53 13.45 -0.42
N THR A 83 -8.62 12.56 -0.02
CA THR A 83 -7.99 11.60 -0.95
C THR A 83 -9.03 10.75 -1.65
N SER A 84 -9.99 10.21 -0.89
CA SER A 84 -11.04 9.35 -1.43
C SER A 84 -11.98 10.07 -2.41
N TYR A 85 -12.31 11.32 -2.10
CA TYR A 85 -13.18 12.18 -2.90
C TYR A 85 -12.50 12.57 -4.22
N PHE A 86 -11.26 13.06 -4.17
CA PHE A 86 -10.57 13.55 -5.37
C PHE A 86 -10.09 12.45 -6.31
N TYR A 87 -9.75 11.26 -5.79
CA TYR A 87 -9.10 10.22 -6.62
C TYR A 87 -9.99 9.01 -6.93
N TYR A 88 -11.03 8.76 -6.14
CA TYR A 88 -11.80 7.51 -6.23
C TYR A 88 -13.32 7.72 -6.36
N ASP A 89 -13.79 8.98 -6.35
CA ASP A 89 -15.23 9.34 -6.38
C ASP A 89 -16.06 8.59 -5.31
N LYS A 90 -15.41 8.28 -4.18
CA LYS A 90 -16.00 7.52 -3.06
C LYS A 90 -15.54 8.14 -1.75
N PRO A 91 -16.06 9.28 -1.32
CA PRO A 91 -15.55 10.06 -0.19
C PRO A 91 -15.41 9.25 1.12
N TYR A 92 -16.24 8.22 1.30
CA TYR A 92 -16.27 7.40 2.50
C TYR A 92 -15.51 6.08 2.41
N LEU A 93 -14.86 5.75 1.28
CA LEU A 93 -14.21 4.45 1.06
C LEU A 93 -13.24 4.11 2.21
N PHE A 94 -12.38 5.04 2.61
CA PHE A 94 -11.34 4.77 3.60
C PHE A 94 -11.79 4.84 5.06
N ILE A 95 -13.01 5.32 5.32
CA ILE A 95 -13.55 5.54 6.67
C ILE A 95 -14.82 4.74 6.96
N SER A 96 -15.32 4.01 5.97
CA SER A 96 -16.40 3.04 6.09
C SER A 96 -15.86 1.62 6.28
N ASP A 97 -16.72 0.72 6.75
CA ASP A 97 -16.40 -0.71 6.86
C ASP A 97 -16.19 -1.36 5.48
N ASP A 98 -16.53 -0.66 4.38
CA ASP A 98 -16.40 -1.16 3.01
C ASP A 98 -14.94 -1.49 2.67
N LYS A 99 -13.97 -0.69 3.13
CA LYS A 99 -12.55 -1.02 2.93
C LYS A 99 -12.15 -2.28 3.68
N ILE A 100 -12.63 -2.47 4.91
CA ILE A 100 -12.31 -3.67 5.68
C ILE A 100 -12.89 -4.91 4.99
N LYS A 101 -14.13 -4.85 4.50
CA LYS A 101 -14.75 -5.93 3.74
C LYS A 101 -13.96 -6.25 2.46
N ILE A 102 -13.57 -5.24 1.69
CA ILE A 102 -12.74 -5.44 0.49
C ILE A 102 -11.41 -6.14 0.85
N LEU A 103 -10.76 -5.72 1.93
CA LEU A 103 -9.50 -6.34 2.38
C LEU A 103 -9.70 -7.76 2.93
N GLU A 104 -10.81 -8.03 3.59
CA GLU A 104 -11.22 -9.38 4.03
C GLU A 104 -11.47 -10.27 2.81
N ASP A 105 -12.24 -9.82 1.83
CA ASP A 105 -12.53 -10.57 0.60
C ASP A 105 -11.24 -10.91 -0.16
N LEU A 106 -10.30 -9.96 -0.23
CA LEU A 106 -8.97 -10.19 -0.81
C LEU A 106 -8.14 -11.19 0.02
N ALA A 107 -8.18 -11.11 1.35
CA ALA A 107 -7.46 -12.04 2.22
C ALA A 107 -7.94 -13.49 2.05
N HIS A 108 -9.24 -13.69 1.84
CA HIS A 108 -9.82 -15.01 1.54
C HIS A 108 -9.58 -15.48 0.10
N ASN A 109 -8.98 -14.64 -0.76
CA ASN A 109 -8.65 -14.97 -2.14
C ASN A 109 -7.19 -14.62 -2.50
N PRO A 110 -6.20 -15.39 -2.01
CA PRO A 110 -4.78 -15.17 -2.30
C PRO A 110 -4.44 -15.17 -3.79
N GLU A 111 -5.16 -15.95 -4.60
CA GLU A 111 -5.00 -15.96 -6.06
C GLU A 111 -5.39 -14.63 -6.69
N LYS A 112 -6.42 -13.94 -6.15
CA LYS A 112 -6.76 -12.60 -6.63
C LYS A 112 -5.68 -11.58 -6.29
N ILE A 113 -5.05 -11.69 -5.12
CA ILE A 113 -3.90 -10.85 -4.75
C ILE A 113 -2.74 -11.09 -5.71
N LYS A 114 -2.43 -12.36 -6.00
CA LYS A 114 -1.40 -12.75 -6.97
C LYS A 114 -1.67 -12.18 -8.37
N GLN A 115 -2.91 -12.27 -8.86
CA GLN A 115 -3.31 -11.67 -10.14
C GLN A 115 -3.09 -10.15 -10.14
N LEU A 116 -3.53 -9.46 -9.07
CA LEU A 116 -3.36 -8.00 -8.96
C LEU A 116 -1.89 -7.59 -8.95
N ILE A 117 -1.00 -8.37 -8.32
CA ILE A 117 0.46 -8.11 -8.35
C ILE A 117 1.05 -8.37 -9.73
N GLY A 118 0.47 -9.27 -10.53
CA GLY A 118 0.91 -9.50 -11.91
C GLY A 118 0.41 -8.45 -12.92
N GLU A 119 -0.70 -7.77 -12.62
CA GLU A 119 -1.31 -6.75 -13.48
C GLU A 119 -0.65 -5.38 -13.38
N TYR A 120 -0.03 -5.05 -12.23
CA TYR A 120 0.49 -3.72 -11.89
C TYR A 120 1.97 -3.77 -11.51
#